data_AF-A0A7V8FLY4-F1
#
_entry.id   AF-A0A7V8FLY4-F1
#
_cell.length_a   1.000
_cell.length_b   1.000
_cell.length_c   1.000
_cell.angle_alpha   90.00
_cell.angle_beta   90.00
_cell.angle_gamma   90.00
#
_symmetry.space_group_name_H-M   'P 1'
#
loop_
_entity.id
_entity.type
_entity.pdbx_description
1 polymer ?
#
loop_
_entity_poly.entity_id
_entity_poly.type
_entity_poly.pdbx_seq_one_letter_code
_entity_poly.pdbx_strand_id
1 'polypeptide(L)'
;MNAVPTPTPKLSLTQLLLCGAMVVTLAMGIRHGFGLWLMPITQAQGWSRETFALALAIQNLSWGVFGVAAGMAADRFGAFRVLIVGAVFYALGLVGMAWSTTSVTFALTTGVLIGLAQAGTTYAVI
;
A
#
# COMPACT_ATOMS: atom_id res chain seq x y z
N MET A 1 -26.53 37.84 15.08
CA MET A 1 -25.33 38.02 14.23
C MET A 1 -24.87 36.63 13.83
N ASN A 2 -25.15 36.20 12.60
CA ASN A 2 -24.77 34.87 12.13
C ASN A 2 -23.31 34.96 11.64
N ALA A 3 -22.40 34.25 12.31
CA ALA A 3 -21.01 34.18 11.88
C ALA A 3 -20.94 33.54 10.49
N VAL A 4 -20.39 34.28 9.52
CA VAL A 4 -20.09 33.74 8.19
C VAL A 4 -18.98 32.69 8.36
N PRO A 5 -19.17 31.44 7.91
CA PRO A 5 -18.11 30.43 7.99
C PRO A 5 -16.92 30.87 7.16
N THR A 6 -15.74 30.99 7.78
CA THR A 6 -14.49 31.27 7.08
C THR A 6 -14.20 30.13 6.10
N PRO A 7 -13.94 30.39 4.81
CA PRO A 7 -13.59 29.35 3.86
C PRO A 7 -12.30 28.67 4.31
N THR A 8 -12.36 27.36 4.60
CA THR A 8 -11.15 26.56 4.83
C THR A 8 -10.27 26.65 3.57
N PRO A 9 -8.97 26.97 3.69
CA PRO A 9 -8.08 27.04 2.54
C PRO A 9 -8.08 25.68 1.83
N LYS A 10 -8.55 25.66 0.58
CA LYS A 10 -8.48 24.46 -0.27
C LYS A 10 -7.08 24.40 -0.86
N LEU A 11 -6.43 23.23 -0.79
CA LEU A 11 -5.14 23.00 -1.44
C LEU A 11 -5.24 23.37 -2.92
N SER A 12 -4.20 24.01 -3.46
CA SER A 12 -4.10 24.25 -4.90
C SER A 12 -4.09 22.91 -5.64
N LEU A 13 -4.72 22.85 -6.81
CA LEU A 13 -4.73 21.66 -7.66
C LEU A 13 -3.31 21.12 -7.91
N THR A 14 -2.34 22.03 -8.09
CA THR A 14 -0.93 21.65 -8.25
C THR A 14 -0.36 20.96 -7.01
N GLN A 15 -0.70 21.46 -5.81
CA GLN A 15 -0.26 20.84 -4.55
C GLN A 15 -0.90 19.47 -4.37
N LEU A 16 -2.19 19.33 -4.67
CA LEU A 16 -2.89 18.06 -4.60
C LEU A 16 -2.26 17.03 -5.55
N LEU A 17 -2.02 17.41 -6.80
CA LEU A 17 -1.40 16.55 -7.81
C LEU A 17 0.04 16.16 -7.42
N LEU A 18 0.85 17.10 -6.93
CA LEU A 18 2.21 16.81 -6.48
C LEU A 18 2.22 15.84 -5.30
N CYS A 19 1.39 16.08 -4.28
CA CYS A 19 1.30 15.19 -3.12
C CYS A 19 0.80 13.80 -3.51
N GLY A 20 -0.26 13.71 -4.32
CA GLY A 20 -0.80 12.45 -4.82
C GLY A 20 0.25 11.69 -5.65
N ALA A 21 0.91 12.36 -6.58
CA ALA A 21 1.97 11.77 -7.40
C ALA A 21 3.12 11.23 -6.53
N MET A 22 3.60 11.99 -5.55
CA MET A 22 4.65 11.52 -4.63
C MET A 22 4.25 10.27 -3.87
N VAL A 23 3.01 10.21 -3.36
CA VAL A 23 2.51 9.03 -2.65
C VAL A 23 2.41 7.82 -3.58
N VAL A 24 1.82 7.98 -4.77
CA VAL A 24 1.71 6.89 -5.75
C VAL A 24 3.09 6.42 -6.20
N THR A 25 4.00 7.34 -6.51
CA THR A 25 5.38 7.02 -6.91
C THR A 25 6.09 6.24 -5.83
N LEU A 26 5.97 6.63 -4.55
CA LEU A 26 6.60 5.90 -3.45
C LEU A 26 5.98 4.50 -3.29
N ALA A 27 4.66 4.41 -3.26
CA ALA A 27 3.94 3.15 -3.06
C ALA A 27 4.18 2.14 -4.21
N MET A 28 4.15 2.60 -5.46
CA MET A 28 4.42 1.74 -6.62
C MET A 28 5.90 1.51 -6.88
N GLY A 29 6.76 2.46 -6.52
CA GLY A 29 8.22 2.30 -6.60
C GLY A 29 8.71 1.13 -5.77
N ILE A 30 8.25 1.02 -4.52
CA ILE A 30 8.60 -0.11 -3.65
C ILE A 30 8.10 -1.44 -4.25
N ARG A 31 6.88 -1.46 -4.78
CA ARG A 31 6.31 -2.64 -5.44
C ARG A 31 7.17 -3.10 -6.63
N HIS A 32 7.54 -2.17 -7.50
CA HIS A 32 8.38 -2.48 -8.67
C HIS A 32 9.80 -2.90 -8.23
N GLY A 33 10.28 -2.39 -7.10
CA GLY A 33 11.53 -2.79 -6.48
C GLY A 33 11.57 -4.24 -5.98
N PHE A 34 10.43 -4.91 -5.71
CA PHE A 34 10.43 -6.28 -5.17
C PHE A 34 11.15 -7.29 -6.06
N GLY A 35 11.20 -7.09 -7.37
CA GLY A 35 11.97 -7.95 -8.28
C GLY A 35 13.47 -7.97 -7.95
N LEU A 36 14.02 -6.86 -7.47
CA LEU A 36 15.43 -6.75 -7.05
C LEU A 36 15.71 -7.54 -5.77
N TRP A 37 14.70 -7.72 -4.92
CA TRP A 37 14.80 -8.41 -3.62
C TRP A 37 14.55 -9.92 -3.70
N LEU A 38 14.11 -10.44 -4.86
CA LEU A 38 13.89 -11.87 -5.06
C LEU A 38 15.13 -12.70 -4.73
N MET A 39 16.27 -12.40 -5.36
CA MET A 39 17.51 -13.18 -5.18
C MET A 39 18.05 -13.08 -3.74
N PRO A 40 18.21 -11.87 -3.16
CA PRO A 40 18.72 -11.75 -1.80
C PRO A 40 17.85 -12.47 -0.75
N ILE A 41 16.52 -12.37 -0.85
CA ILE A 41 15.61 -12.98 0.12
C ILE A 41 15.60 -14.50 -0.02
N THR A 42 15.49 -15.01 -1.25
CA THR A 42 15.50 -16.47 -1.48
C THR A 42 16.81 -17.10 -1.04
N GLN A 43 17.96 -16.45 -1.28
CA GLN A 43 19.26 -16.94 -0.84
C GLN A 43 19.44 -16.86 0.69
N ALA A 44 19.06 -15.74 1.32
CA ALA A 44 19.21 -15.54 2.76
C ALA A 44 18.35 -16.51 3.58
N GLN A 45 17.16 -16.87 3.08
CA GLN A 45 16.23 -17.78 3.77
C GLN A 45 16.31 -19.23 3.27
N GLY A 46 17.10 -19.52 2.23
CA GLY A 46 17.15 -20.83 1.59
C GLY A 46 15.84 -21.25 0.90
N TRP A 47 15.02 -20.28 0.48
CA TRP A 47 13.73 -20.52 -0.16
C TRP A 47 13.84 -20.69 -1.68
N SER A 48 12.87 -21.39 -2.27
CA SER A 48 12.72 -21.42 -3.72
C SER A 48 12.15 -20.10 -4.26
N ARG A 49 12.39 -19.83 -5.55
CA ARG A 49 11.80 -18.67 -6.24
C ARG A 49 10.27 -18.72 -6.26
N GLU A 50 9.70 -19.93 -6.26
CA GLU A 50 8.26 -20.18 -6.22
C GLU A 50 7.62 -19.63 -4.94
N THR A 51 8.30 -19.74 -3.80
CA THR A 51 7.82 -19.21 -2.51
C THR A 51 7.62 -17.70 -2.58
N PHE A 52 8.60 -16.98 -3.15
CA PHE A 52 8.52 -15.54 -3.32
C PHE A 52 7.47 -15.15 -4.36
N ALA A 53 7.43 -15.86 -5.49
CA ALA A 53 6.44 -15.63 -6.54
C ALA A 53 5.02 -15.84 -6.04
N LEU A 54 4.78 -16.86 -5.21
CA LEU A 54 3.49 -17.12 -4.58
C LEU A 54 3.08 -15.97 -3.67
N ALA A 55 3.98 -15.45 -2.85
CA ALA A 55 3.69 -14.29 -2.02
C ALA A 55 3.31 -13.05 -2.86
N LEU A 56 3.98 -12.81 -3.99
CA LEU A 56 3.61 -11.72 -4.90
C LEU A 56 2.31 -11.98 -5.67
N ALA A 57 1.98 -13.24 -5.98
CA ALA A 57 0.69 -13.60 -6.54
C ALA A 57 -0.44 -13.28 -5.55
N ILE A 58 -0.26 -13.66 -4.28
CA ILE A 58 -1.18 -13.31 -3.18
C ILE A 58 -1.28 -11.78 -3.03
N GLN A 59 -0.17 -11.05 -3.18
CA GLN A 59 -0.18 -9.58 -3.16
C GLN A 59 -1.10 -9.00 -4.23
N ASN A 60 -1.01 -9.48 -5.47
CA ASN A 60 -1.87 -9.02 -6.55
C ASN A 60 -3.35 -9.35 -6.32
N LEU A 61 -3.66 -10.56 -5.83
CA LEU A 61 -5.03 -10.93 -5.46
C LEU A 61 -5.57 -10.04 -4.35
N SER A 62 -4.78 -9.86 -3.29
CA SER A 62 -5.15 -9.04 -2.13
C SER A 62 -5.41 -7.61 -2.57
N TRP A 63 -4.55 -7.03 -3.41
CA TRP A 63 -4.74 -5.69 -3.96
C TRP A 63 -6.06 -5.57 -4.74
N GLY A 64 -6.37 -6.53 -5.61
CA GLY A 64 -7.63 -6.54 -6.38
C GLY A 64 -8.87 -6.68 -5.49
N VAL A 65 -8.85 -7.62 -4.55
CA VAL A 65 -9.98 -7.89 -3.64
C VAL A 65 -10.22 -6.72 -2.70
N PHE A 66 -9.17 -6.20 -2.08
CA PHE A 66 -9.28 -5.07 -1.15
C PHE A 66 -9.49 -3.73 -1.85
N GLY A 67 -9.16 -3.62 -3.14
CA GLY A 67 -9.37 -2.41 -3.94
C GLY A 67 -10.81 -1.91 -3.90
N VAL A 68 -11.79 -2.81 -4.06
CA VAL A 68 -13.22 -2.46 -4.02
C VAL A 68 -13.62 -1.94 -2.63
N ALA A 69 -13.17 -2.63 -1.57
CA ALA A 69 -13.46 -2.23 -0.19
C ALA A 69 -12.80 -0.89 0.17
N ALA A 70 -11.57 -0.64 -0.29
CA ALA A 70 -10.85 0.60 -0.07
C ALA A 70 -11.52 1.78 -0.79
N GLY A 71 -11.99 1.59 -2.03
CA GLY A 71 -12.76 2.60 -2.75
C GLY A 71 -14.06 2.98 -2.03
N MET A 72 -14.87 1.97 -1.66
CA MET A 72 -16.09 2.21 -0.87
C MET A 72 -15.81 2.92 0.47
N ALA A 73 -14.70 2.56 1.13
CA ALA A 73 -14.29 3.22 2.37
C ALA A 73 -13.84 4.67 2.12
N ALA A 74 -13.18 4.96 0.99
CA ALA A 74 -12.74 6.30 0.63
C ALA A 74 -13.94 7.21 0.34
N ASP A 75 -14.97 6.69 -0.34
CA ASP A 75 -16.22 7.42 -0.60
C ASP A 75 -16.98 7.73 0.70
N ARG A 76 -16.99 6.79 1.66
CA ARG A 76 -17.75 6.93 2.91
C ARG A 76 -17.03 7.74 3.99
N PHE A 77 -15.72 7.53 4.16
CA PHE A 77 -14.94 8.07 5.28
C PHE A 77 -13.94 9.17 4.86
N GLY A 78 -13.79 9.39 3.56
CA GLY A 78 -12.87 10.35 2.97
C GLY A 78 -11.52 9.72 2.60
N ALA A 79 -11.02 10.08 1.41
CA ALA A 79 -9.77 9.56 0.84
C ALA A 79 -8.56 9.72 1.77
N PHE A 80 -8.43 10.86 2.46
CA PHE A 80 -7.30 11.11 3.35
C PHE A 80 -7.17 10.09 4.48
N ARG A 81 -8.29 9.71 5.12
CA ARG A 81 -8.26 8.74 6.23
C ARG A 81 -7.87 7.35 5.75
N VAL A 82 -8.39 6.94 4.59
CA VAL A 82 -8.06 5.65 3.97
C VAL A 82 -6.58 5.60 3.57
N LEU A 83 -6.05 6.70 3.02
CA LEU A 83 -4.64 6.81 2.66
C LEU A 83 -3.72 6.67 3.87
N ILE A 84 -4.03 7.33 5.00
CA ILE A 84 -3.23 7.19 6.23
C ILE A 84 -3.26 5.74 6.75
N VAL A 85 -4.43 5.12 6.80
CA VAL A 85 -4.57 3.72 7.24
C VAL A 85 -3.78 2.78 6.31
N GLY A 86 -3.90 2.98 5.00
CA GLY A 86 -3.14 2.24 4.00
C GLY A 86 -1.63 2.43 4.17
N ALA A 87 -1.15 3.65 4.41
CA ALA A 87 0.26 3.92 4.63
C ALA A 87 0.81 3.25 5.89
N VAL A 88 0.03 3.22 6.99
CA VAL A 88 0.38 2.49 8.21
C VAL A 88 0.48 0.99 7.94
N PHE A 89 -0.52 0.40 7.27
CA PHE A 89 -0.45 -1.00 6.88
C PHE A 89 0.71 -1.31 5.93
N TYR A 90 1.07 -0.38 5.05
CA TYR A 90 2.22 -0.51 4.16
C TYR A 90 3.52 -0.60 4.97
N ALA A 91 3.72 0.33 5.90
CA ALA A 91 4.89 0.34 6.77
C ALA A 91 4.99 -0.94 7.62
N LEU A 92 3.87 -1.37 8.22
CA LEU A 92 3.80 -2.61 8.99
C LEU A 92 4.06 -3.85 8.10
N GLY A 93 3.56 -3.86 6.87
CA GLY A 93 3.84 -4.91 5.89
C GLY A 93 5.31 -5.02 5.54
N LEU A 94 6.00 -3.89 5.35
CA LEU A 94 7.44 -3.86 5.08
C LEU A 94 8.26 -4.30 6.29
N VAL A 95 7.91 -3.84 7.50
CA VAL A 95 8.58 -4.28 8.74
C VAL A 95 8.37 -5.78 8.96
N GLY A 96 7.14 -6.27 8.76
CA GLY A 96 6.81 -7.69 8.87
C GLY A 96 7.54 -8.54 7.82
N MET A 97 7.69 -8.02 6.60
CA MET A 97 8.51 -8.65 5.56
C MET A 97 9.98 -8.77 5.99
N ALA A 98 10.55 -7.74 6.60
CA ALA A 98 11.94 -7.73 7.06
C ALA A 98 12.20 -8.74 8.20
N TRP A 99 11.19 -9.05 9.02
CA TRP A 99 11.30 -10.03 10.12
C TRP A 99 10.74 -11.41 9.79
N SER A 100 10.24 -11.63 8.58
CA SER A 100 9.67 -12.93 8.19
C SER A 100 10.75 -13.99 7.99
N THR A 101 10.76 -14.99 8.87
CA THR A 101 11.65 -16.16 8.80
C THR A 101 10.97 -17.40 8.20
N THR A 102 9.66 -17.34 7.94
CA THR A 102 8.90 -18.44 7.33
C THR A 102 8.16 -17.98 6.08
N SER A 103 7.94 -18.91 5.15
CA SER A 103 7.20 -18.65 3.91
C SER A 103 5.77 -18.16 4.17
N VAL A 104 5.13 -18.67 5.23
CA VAL A 104 3.76 -18.29 5.61
C VAL A 104 3.72 -16.87 6.14
N THR A 105 4.62 -16.50 7.08
CA THR A 105 4.69 -15.13 7.59
C THR A 105 5.01 -14.15 6.46
N PHE A 106 5.90 -14.54 5.53
CA PHE A 106 6.22 -13.74 4.36
C PHE A 106 5.02 -13.55 3.42
N ALA A 107 4.23 -14.59 3.17
CA ALA A 107 3.00 -14.48 2.38
C ALA A 107 1.93 -13.61 3.06
N LEU A 108 1.82 -13.66 4.39
CA LEU A 108 0.89 -12.83 5.14
C LEU A 108 1.32 -11.35 5.15
N THR A 109 2.61 -11.06 5.33
CA THR A 109 3.10 -9.68 5.37
C THR A 109 3.21 -9.11 3.96
N THR A 110 3.99 -9.76 3.09
CA THR A 110 4.30 -9.27 1.74
C THR A 110 3.13 -9.47 0.79
N GLY A 111 2.41 -10.57 0.92
CA GLY A 111 1.22 -10.84 0.11
C GLY A 111 0.02 -10.07 0.63
N VAL A 112 -0.51 -10.45 1.79
CA VAL A 112 -1.80 -9.93 2.26
C VAL A 112 -1.70 -8.48 2.74
N LEU A 113 -0.79 -8.19 3.67
CA LEU A 113 -0.75 -6.88 4.35
C LEU A 113 -0.31 -5.76 3.40
N ILE A 114 0.76 -5.97 2.62
CA ILE A 114 1.19 -5.00 1.60
C ILE A 114 0.16 -4.89 0.46
N GLY A 115 -0.46 -5.99 0.03
CA GLY A 115 -1.50 -5.95 -1.00
C GLY A 115 -2.74 -5.15 -0.55
N LEU A 116 -3.18 -5.33 0.69
CA LEU A 116 -4.22 -4.52 1.32
C LEU A 116 -3.81 -3.04 1.44
N ALA A 117 -2.57 -2.77 1.84
CA ALA A 117 -2.07 -1.41 1.91
C ALA A 117 -2.08 -0.71 0.54
N GLN A 118 -1.66 -1.42 -0.51
CA GLN A 118 -1.69 -0.92 -1.89
C GLN A 118 -3.11 -0.58 -2.36
N ALA A 119 -4.15 -1.25 -1.86
CA ALA A 119 -5.53 -0.89 -2.19
C ALA A 119 -5.91 0.51 -1.68
N GLY A 120 -5.35 0.93 -0.54
CA GLY A 120 -5.62 2.22 0.09
C GLY A 120 -4.69 3.37 -0.32
N THR A 121 -3.51 3.08 -0.89
CA THR A 121 -2.47 4.09 -1.19
C THR A 121 -2.23 4.33 -2.69
N THR A 122 -3.04 3.74 -3.57
CA THR A 122 -2.86 3.81 -5.03
C THR A 122 -3.99 4.59 -5.70
N TYR A 123 -4.04 4.55 -7.03
CA TYR A 123 -4.97 5.31 -7.88
C TYR A 123 -6.46 5.06 -7.61
N ALA A 124 -6.81 4.05 -6.81
CA ALA A 124 -8.20 3.82 -6.41
C ALA A 124 -8.69 4.85 -5.38
N VAL A 125 -7.77 5.48 -4.62
CA VAL A 125 -8.07 6.41 -3.53
C VAL A 125 -7.55 7.82 -3.81
N ILE A 126 -6.46 7.93 -4.57
CA ILE A 126 -5.85 9.19 -5.04
C ILE A 126 -6.46 9.56 -6.39
#